data_AF-A0A946I7X1-F1
#
_entry.id   AF-A0A946I7X1-F1
#
_cell.length_a   1.000
_cell.length_b   1.000
_cell.length_c   1.000
_cell.angle_alpha   90.00
_cell.angle_beta   90.00
_cell.angle_gamma   90.00
#
_symmetry.space_group_name_H-M   'P 1'
#
loop_
_entity.id
_entity.type
_entity.pdbx_description
1 polymer ?
#
loop_
_entity_poly.entity_id
_entity_poly.type
_entity_poly.pdbx_seq_one_letter_code
_entity_poly.pdbx_strand_id
1 'polypeptide(L)'
;MKRIFVIFTTISLVFTACEKEEEIIEGCTDTGAVNYNTNATNDNGSCKYNLSLNFTHTVDGNELETDQMIYSNAASQNYSVQTLRYLLSDITLHSANGTSTLLDEVHFITISDPSTFNLDIQDLNSANY
;
A
#
# COMPACT_ATOMS: atom_id res chain seq x y z
N MET A 1 -21.02 -74.29 35.93
CA MET A 1 -19.63 -74.05 35.48
C MET A 1 -19.64 -73.53 34.06
N LYS A 2 -18.96 -72.40 33.81
CA LYS A 2 -18.48 -71.85 32.52
C LYS A 2 -19.57 -71.50 31.48
N ARG A 3 -20.00 -70.23 31.42
CA ARG A 3 -19.39 -69.11 30.66
C ARG A 3 -19.61 -69.28 29.15
N ILE A 4 -20.43 -68.41 28.56
CA ILE A 4 -19.97 -67.43 27.57
C ILE A 4 -21.15 -66.48 27.34
N PHE A 5 -21.02 -65.30 27.95
CA PHE A 5 -21.89 -64.16 27.76
C PHE A 5 -21.63 -63.67 26.32
N VAL A 6 -22.60 -63.85 25.42
CA VAL A 6 -22.55 -63.23 24.09
C VAL A 6 -22.87 -61.76 24.30
N ILE A 7 -21.84 -61.01 24.70
CA ILE A 7 -21.89 -59.56 24.76
C ILE A 7 -21.99 -59.12 23.30
N PHE A 8 -23.19 -58.67 22.91
CA PHE A 8 -23.43 -57.80 21.75
C PHE A 8 -22.68 -56.48 22.01
N THR A 9 -21.35 -56.52 22.01
CA THR A 9 -20.54 -55.32 21.81
C THR A 9 -20.73 -54.99 20.35
N THR A 10 -21.64 -54.06 20.09
CA THR A 10 -21.55 -53.16 18.96
C THR A 10 -20.11 -52.64 18.94
N ILE A 11 -19.24 -53.33 18.21
CA ILE A 11 -18.03 -52.71 17.70
C ILE A 11 -18.61 -51.69 16.72
N SER A 12 -18.88 -50.50 17.26
CA SER A 12 -18.96 -49.31 16.44
C SER A 12 -17.64 -49.30 15.72
N LEU A 13 -17.67 -49.71 14.44
CA LEU A 13 -16.71 -49.26 13.46
C LEU A 13 -16.84 -47.74 13.46
N VAL A 14 -16.13 -47.10 14.40
CA VAL A 14 -15.79 -45.71 14.28
C VAL A 14 -14.84 -45.71 13.11
N PHE A 15 -15.40 -45.59 11.90
CA PHE A 15 -14.67 -45.07 10.77
C PHE A 15 -14.29 -43.66 11.20
N THR A 16 -13.13 -43.54 11.85
CA THR A 16 -12.47 -42.26 11.97
C THR A 16 -12.05 -41.92 10.55
N ALA A 17 -12.96 -41.32 9.79
CA ALA A 17 -12.58 -40.53 8.64
C ALA A 17 -11.58 -39.52 9.21
N CYS A 18 -10.31 -39.67 8.84
CA CYS A 18 -9.31 -38.67 9.15
C CYS A 18 -9.70 -37.46 8.31
N GLU A 19 -10.53 -36.58 8.89
CA GLU A 19 -10.69 -35.24 8.36
C GLU A 19 -9.31 -34.62 8.48
N LYS A 20 -8.65 -34.41 7.35
CA LYS A 20 -7.38 -33.70 7.30
C LYS A 20 -7.70 -32.30 7.80
N GLU A 21 -7.37 -32.02 9.05
CA GLU A 21 -7.45 -30.69 9.61
C GLU A 21 -6.45 -29.83 8.81
N GLU A 22 -6.96 -29.06 7.86
CA GLU A 22 -6.12 -28.14 7.11
C GLU A 22 -5.63 -27.08 8.10
N GLU A 23 -4.30 -27.01 8.27
CA GLU A 23 -3.67 -26.01 9.12
C GLU A 23 -4.01 -24.62 8.58
N ILE A 24 -4.76 -23.84 9.36
CA ILE A 24 -5.06 -22.45 9.03
C ILE A 24 -3.81 -21.63 9.35
N ILE A 25 -3.19 -21.08 8.31
CA ILE A 25 -2.06 -20.18 8.44
C ILE A 25 -2.57 -18.76 8.16
N GLU A 26 -2.60 -17.93 9.21
CA GLU A 26 -3.00 -16.53 9.13
C GLU A 26 -1.86 -15.67 8.55
N GLY A 27 -2.18 -14.77 7.63
CA GLY A 27 -1.23 -13.83 7.07
C GLY A 27 -1.82 -13.01 5.94
N CYS A 28 -1.05 -12.11 5.34
CA CYS A 28 -1.50 -11.43 4.14
C CYS A 28 -1.51 -12.39 2.95
N THR A 29 -2.66 -12.56 2.30
CA THR A 29 -2.82 -13.41 1.10
C THR A 29 -2.73 -12.62 -0.21
N ASP A 30 -2.62 -11.29 -0.15
CA ASP A 30 -2.51 -10.46 -1.35
C ASP A 30 -1.06 -10.45 -1.88
N THR A 31 -0.85 -10.97 -3.09
CA THR A 31 0.46 -11.02 -3.76
C THR A 31 1.05 -9.64 -4.08
N GLY A 32 0.23 -8.59 -4.11
CA GLY A 32 0.66 -7.21 -4.32
C GLY A 32 1.11 -6.50 -3.03
N ALA A 33 0.88 -7.10 -1.87
CA ALA A 33 1.31 -6.53 -0.60
C ALA A 33 2.81 -6.77 -0.33
N VAL A 34 3.46 -5.83 0.35
CA VAL A 34 4.89 -5.93 0.70
C VAL A 34 5.17 -7.03 1.73
N ASN A 35 4.15 -7.42 2.49
CA ASN A 35 4.21 -8.47 3.51
C ASN A 35 3.38 -9.71 3.14
N TYR A 36 3.19 -9.97 1.84
CA TYR A 36 2.57 -11.20 1.34
C TYR A 36 3.21 -12.44 1.95
N ASN A 37 2.40 -13.34 2.49
CA ASN A 37 2.83 -14.62 3.03
C ASN A 37 2.33 -15.75 2.12
N THR A 38 3.24 -16.38 1.38
CA THR A 38 2.93 -17.50 0.47
C THR A 38 2.33 -18.72 1.17
N ASN A 39 2.55 -18.86 2.48
CA ASN A 39 2.01 -19.95 3.26
C ASN A 39 0.65 -19.61 3.88
N ALA A 40 0.21 -18.34 3.84
CA ALA A 40 -1.07 -17.96 4.41
C ALA A 40 -2.22 -18.58 3.62
N THR A 41 -3.11 -19.28 4.33
CA THR A 41 -4.33 -19.85 3.78
C THR A 41 -5.54 -18.94 4.04
N ASN A 42 -5.44 -18.07 5.04
CA ASN A 42 -6.47 -17.12 5.44
C ASN A 42 -5.90 -15.70 5.54
N ASP A 43 -6.61 -14.74 4.96
CA ASP A 43 -6.26 -13.33 5.11
C ASP A 43 -6.61 -12.83 6.51
N ASN A 44 -5.61 -12.31 7.21
CA ASN A 44 -5.79 -11.70 8.52
C ASN A 44 -5.95 -10.18 8.47
N GLY A 45 -6.01 -9.58 7.27
CA GLY A 45 -6.14 -8.14 7.07
C GLY A 45 -4.87 -7.35 7.41
N SER A 46 -3.72 -8.01 7.57
CA SER A 46 -2.45 -7.36 7.89
C SER A 46 -1.70 -6.83 6.66
N CYS A 47 -2.24 -6.99 5.46
CA CYS A 47 -1.59 -6.58 4.22
C CYS A 47 -1.14 -5.12 4.22
N LYS A 48 0.11 -4.91 3.81
CA LYS A 48 0.80 -3.62 3.75
C LYS A 48 1.17 -3.27 2.32
N TYR A 49 1.08 -1.99 1.98
CA TYR A 49 1.36 -1.50 0.63
C TYR A 49 2.24 -0.25 0.67
N ASN A 50 2.96 -0.01 -0.42
CA ASN A 50 3.74 1.20 -0.62
C ASN A 50 3.10 2.06 -1.70
N LEU A 51 3.19 3.38 -1.55
CA LEU A 51 2.72 4.38 -2.51
C LEU A 51 3.85 5.38 -2.77
N SER A 52 4.03 5.81 -4.02
CA SER A 52 4.99 6.85 -4.37
C SER A 52 4.27 7.97 -5.10
N LEU A 53 4.37 9.19 -4.59
CA LEU A 53 3.86 10.40 -5.22
C LEU A 53 5.02 11.11 -5.91
N ASN A 54 4.90 11.27 -7.23
CA ASN A 54 5.90 11.93 -8.08
C ASN A 54 5.41 13.34 -8.44
N PHE A 55 6.24 14.35 -8.18
CA PHE A 55 5.93 15.75 -8.45
C PHE A 55 6.67 16.23 -9.69
N THR A 56 5.91 16.67 -10.69
CA THR A 56 6.46 17.24 -11.93
C THR A 56 6.11 18.72 -12.04
N HIS A 57 7.01 19.49 -12.62
CA HIS A 57 6.84 20.94 -12.79
C HIS A 57 6.85 21.25 -14.28
N THR A 58 5.79 21.88 -14.76
CA THR A 58 5.65 22.23 -16.18
C THR A 58 5.22 23.67 -16.34
N VAL A 59 5.58 24.27 -17.47
CA VAL A 59 5.04 25.56 -17.92
C VAL A 59 4.51 25.39 -19.34
N ASP A 60 3.23 25.74 -19.52
CA ASP A 60 2.50 25.56 -20.78
C ASP A 60 2.60 24.13 -21.36
N GLY A 61 2.65 23.12 -20.47
CA GLY A 61 2.75 21.71 -20.83
C GLY A 61 4.16 21.19 -21.11
N ASN A 62 5.18 22.04 -21.11
CA ASN A 62 6.59 21.63 -21.23
C ASN A 62 7.24 21.53 -19.85
N GLU A 63 8.22 20.64 -19.69
CA GLU A 63 8.99 20.53 -18.45
C GLU A 63 9.68 21.86 -18.11
N LEU A 64 9.66 22.24 -16.84
CA LEU A 64 10.23 23.49 -16.37
C LEU A 64 11.76 23.50 -16.56
N GLU A 65 12.26 24.36 -17.43
CA GLU A 65 13.68 24.63 -17.60
C GLU A 65 14.05 25.98 -16.96
N THR A 66 14.75 25.94 -15.83
CA THR A 66 15.17 27.14 -15.09
C THR A 66 16.12 28.00 -15.93
N ASP A 67 16.02 29.31 -15.80
CA ASP A 67 16.83 30.31 -16.53
C ASP A 67 16.70 30.30 -18.07
N GLN A 68 15.94 29.37 -18.64
CA GLN A 68 15.79 29.22 -20.10
C GLN A 68 14.41 29.66 -20.59
N MET A 69 13.37 29.36 -19.83
CA MET A 69 12.00 29.77 -20.18
C MET A 69 11.77 31.25 -19.88
N ILE A 70 11.78 32.08 -20.93
CA ILE A 70 11.59 33.53 -20.83
C ILE A 70 10.14 33.93 -21.12
N TYR A 71 9.56 34.66 -20.17
CA TYR A 71 8.22 35.26 -20.26
C TYR A 71 8.33 36.79 -20.26
N SER A 72 7.66 37.43 -21.20
CA SER A 72 7.60 38.90 -21.26
C SER A 72 6.24 39.40 -20.77
N ASN A 73 6.24 40.35 -19.83
CA ASN A 73 4.99 40.99 -19.39
C ASN A 73 4.52 42.10 -20.38
N ALA A 74 3.39 42.75 -20.09
CA ALA A 74 2.84 43.82 -20.92
C ALA A 74 3.75 45.07 -21.05
N ALA A 75 4.75 45.20 -20.18
CA ALA A 75 5.76 46.26 -20.22
C ALA A 75 7.07 45.81 -20.93
N SER A 76 7.04 44.67 -21.63
CA SER A 76 8.20 44.07 -22.31
C SER A 76 9.37 43.72 -21.38
N GLN A 77 9.09 43.48 -20.10
CA GLN A 77 10.08 43.01 -19.14
C GLN A 77 10.12 41.48 -19.17
N ASN A 78 11.32 40.92 -19.26
CA ASN A 78 11.56 39.49 -19.31
C ASN A 78 11.75 38.91 -17.91
N TYR A 79 11.14 37.75 -17.68
CA TYR A 79 11.23 36.98 -16.43
C TYR A 79 11.45 35.51 -16.76
N SER A 80 12.15 34.81 -15.88
CA SER A 80 12.30 33.37 -15.91
C SER A 80 12.11 32.83 -14.49
N VAL A 81 11.72 31.56 -14.39
CA VAL A 81 11.71 30.87 -13.10
C VAL A 81 13.14 30.46 -12.77
N GLN A 82 13.66 30.97 -11.65
CA GLN A 82 14.99 30.60 -11.13
C GLN A 82 14.90 29.69 -9.90
N THR A 83 13.88 29.90 -9.08
CA THR A 83 13.68 29.16 -7.84
C THR A 83 12.20 28.91 -7.65
N LEU A 84 11.89 27.73 -7.10
CA LEU A 84 10.56 27.33 -6.67
C LEU A 84 10.74 26.40 -5.48
N ARG A 85 10.09 26.74 -4.38
CA ARG A 85 10.14 26.01 -3.10
C ARG A 85 8.75 26.03 -2.49
N TYR A 86 8.26 24.88 -2.05
CA TYR A 86 6.97 24.77 -1.39
C TYR A 86 6.94 23.57 -0.44
N LEU A 87 5.94 23.55 0.44
CA LEU A 87 5.67 22.46 1.36
C LEU A 87 4.31 21.87 1.05
N LEU A 88 4.19 20.57 1.24
CA LEU A 88 2.94 19.83 1.22
C LEU A 88 2.73 19.22 2.61
N SER A 89 1.55 19.42 3.16
CA SER A 89 1.13 18.86 4.45
C SER A 89 -0.33 18.43 4.36
N ASP A 90 -0.78 17.70 5.38
CA ASP A 90 -2.19 17.34 5.55
C ASP A 90 -2.76 16.52 4.39
N ILE A 91 -1.91 15.74 3.72
CA ILE A 91 -2.32 14.86 2.64
C ILE A 91 -3.15 13.73 3.25
N THR A 92 -4.43 13.66 2.88
CA THR A 92 -5.31 12.56 3.28
C THR A 92 -5.54 11.64 2.09
N LEU A 93 -5.13 10.39 2.24
CA LEU A 93 -5.41 9.33 1.27
C LEU A 93 -6.79 8.73 1.57
N HIS A 94 -7.61 8.53 0.54
CA HIS A 94 -8.95 7.96 0.66
C HIS A 94 -9.05 6.70 -0.19
N SER A 95 -9.16 5.55 0.45
CA SER A 95 -9.31 4.30 -0.28
C SER A 95 -10.72 4.10 -0.82
N ALA A 96 -10.84 3.33 -1.90
CA ALA A 96 -12.13 2.93 -2.48
C ALA A 96 -13.06 2.21 -1.48
N ASN A 97 -12.49 1.60 -0.43
CA ASN A 97 -13.21 0.90 0.63
C ASN A 97 -13.67 1.83 1.77
N GLY A 98 -13.39 3.14 1.66
CA GLY A 98 -13.79 4.15 2.64
C GLY A 98 -12.80 4.40 3.78
N THR A 99 -11.61 3.77 3.76
CA THR A 99 -10.55 4.04 4.74
C THR A 99 -9.86 5.35 4.41
N SER A 100 -9.67 6.21 5.42
CA SER A 100 -8.88 7.44 5.29
C SER A 100 -7.57 7.32 6.06
N THR A 101 -6.47 7.83 5.50
CA THR A 101 -5.16 7.85 6.15
C THR A 101 -4.53 9.22 5.96
N LEU A 102 -4.30 9.92 7.07
CA LEU A 102 -3.58 11.19 7.08
C LEU A 102 -2.07 10.91 7.05
N LEU A 103 -1.37 11.55 6.12
CA LEU A 103 0.09 11.65 6.13
C LEU A 103 0.44 12.89 6.94
N ASP A 104 0.93 12.68 8.16
CA ASP A 104 1.23 13.73 9.14
C ASP A 104 2.58 14.41 8.90
N GLU A 105 3.44 13.82 8.08
CA GLU A 105 4.72 14.38 7.69
C GLU A 105 4.58 15.50 6.66
N VAL A 106 5.37 16.56 6.84
CA VAL A 106 5.47 17.67 5.89
C VAL A 106 6.54 17.34 4.86
N HIS A 107 6.16 17.33 3.59
CA HIS A 107 7.08 17.12 2.48
C HIS A 107 7.52 18.45 1.87
N PHE A 108 8.83 18.70 1.84
CA PHE A 108 9.39 19.94 1.28
C PHE A 108 9.96 19.68 -0.12
N ILE A 109 9.53 20.50 -1.09
CA ILE A 109 9.93 20.39 -2.50
C ILE A 109 10.69 21.63 -2.93
N THR A 110 11.80 21.44 -3.63
CA THR A 110 12.58 22.52 -4.24
C THR A 110 13.11 22.12 -5.61
N ILE A 111 12.91 22.97 -6.63
CA ILE A 111 13.36 22.65 -8.00
C ILE A 111 14.88 22.59 -8.14
N SER A 112 15.62 23.12 -7.15
CA SER A 112 17.08 23.01 -7.09
C SER A 112 17.57 21.61 -6.66
N ASP A 113 16.68 20.73 -6.19
CA ASP A 113 17.01 19.39 -5.72
C ASP A 113 15.93 18.38 -6.17
N PRO A 114 16.15 17.69 -7.31
CA PRO A 114 15.21 16.70 -7.82
C PRO A 114 14.94 15.52 -6.89
N SER A 115 15.78 15.26 -5.90
CA SER A 115 15.51 14.20 -4.91
C SER A 115 14.26 14.49 -4.06
N THR A 116 13.89 15.76 -3.96
CA THR A 116 12.66 16.19 -3.26
C THR A 116 11.38 15.93 -4.06
N PHE A 117 11.47 15.49 -5.32
CA PHE A 117 10.30 15.33 -6.19
C PHE A 117 9.54 14.02 -5.95
N ASN A 118 10.02 13.17 -5.05
CA ASN A 118 9.36 11.92 -4.68
C ASN A 118 8.99 11.95 -3.21
N LEU A 119 7.75 11.56 -2.92
CA LEU A 119 7.27 11.24 -1.58
C LEU A 119 6.89 9.76 -1.56
N ASP A 120 7.74 8.96 -0.93
CA ASP A 120 7.52 7.52 -0.75
C ASP A 120 6.85 7.25 0.59
N ILE A 121 5.73 6.56 0.56
CA ILE A 121 4.89 6.24 1.71
C ILE A 121 4.85 4.73 1.85
N GLN A 122 5.12 4.22 3.05
CA GLN A 122 5.23 2.80 3.33
C GLN A 122 4.14 2.33 4.30
N ASP A 123 3.94 1.02 4.37
CA ASP A 123 3.09 0.36 5.37
C ASP A 123 1.62 0.80 5.39
N LEU A 124 1.10 1.20 4.22
CA LEU A 124 -0.30 1.55 4.00
C LEU A 124 -1.20 0.33 4.14
N ASN A 125 -2.42 0.53 4.68
CA ASN A 125 -3.35 -0.57 5.00
C ASN A 125 -4.30 -0.93 3.84
N SER A 126 -4.10 -0.35 2.66
CA SER A 126 -4.95 -0.58 1.49
C SER A 126 -4.15 -0.43 0.20
N ALA A 127 -4.44 -1.27 -0.79
CA ALA A 127 -3.82 -1.20 -2.11
C ALA A 127 -4.42 -0.08 -2.99
N ASN A 128 -5.63 0.39 -2.67
CA ASN A 128 -6.46 1.20 -3.56
C ASN A 128 -6.76 2.58 -2.95
N TYR A 129 -5.70 3.24 -2.46
CA TYR A 129 -5.75 4.66 -2.11
C TYR A 129 -5.81 5.55 -3.36
#